data_AF-L8TN14-F1
#
_entry.id   AF-L8TN14-F1
#
_cell.length_a   1.000
_cell.length_b   1.000
_cell.length_c   1.000
_cell.angle_alpha   90.00
_cell.angle_beta   90.00
_cell.angle_gamma   90.00
#
_symmetry.space_group_name_H-M   'P 1'
#
loop_
_entity.id
_entity.type
_entity.pdbx_description
1 polymer ?
#
loop_
_entity_poly.entity_id
_entity_poly.type
_entity_poly.pdbx_seq_one_letter_code
_entity_poly.pdbx_strand_id
1 'polypeptide(L)'
;MGRTLYIDVDGVICPFGPEGTTGWGSAWCHVDAGLLPVAYARELVEGLNSLARADGVRCVWLTSWEELAPQYLCPAIGLDGGTWPYLSSAGPPGGTGWWKLRAIQDDVETTGPDAVAWIDDQLDFEAEAQAWARLLGRRIRLVSPHPRRGITPAELAAVSTFLTQPMF
;
A
#
# COMPACT_ATOMS: atom_id res chain seq x y z
N MET A 1 13.35 2.24 16.38
CA MET A 1 12.40 1.19 16.03
C MET A 1 11.47 1.73 14.96
N GLY A 2 11.57 1.20 13.74
CA GLY A 2 10.87 1.74 12.57
C GLY A 2 9.95 0.68 11.97
N ARG A 3 8.76 1.09 11.52
CA ARG A 3 7.75 0.20 10.94
C ARG A 3 7.40 0.73 9.56
N THR A 4 7.28 -0.14 8.56
CA THR A 4 7.10 0.30 7.17
C THR A 4 5.78 -0.21 6.59
N LEU A 5 5.04 0.68 5.95
CA LEU A 5 3.92 0.36 5.07
C LEU A 5 4.37 0.47 3.62
N TYR A 6 4.29 -0.62 2.87
CA TYR A 6 4.38 -0.62 1.40
C TYR A 6 2.97 -0.75 0.83
N ILE A 7 2.61 0.15 -0.08
CA ILE A 7 1.24 0.22 -0.59
C ILE A 7 1.20 0.44 -2.11
N ASP A 8 0.39 -0.36 -2.78
CA ASP A 8 0.02 -0.17 -4.18
C ASP A 8 -1.17 0.81 -4.34
N VAL A 9 -1.40 1.28 -5.56
CA VAL A 9 -2.49 2.21 -5.91
C VAL A 9 -3.66 1.46 -6.53
N ASP A 10 -3.44 0.85 -7.68
CA ASP A 10 -4.50 0.23 -8.47
C ASP A 10 -5.01 -1.05 -7.80
N GLY A 11 -6.33 -1.26 -7.77
CA GLY A 11 -6.93 -2.39 -7.04
C GLY A 11 -6.89 -2.25 -5.51
N VAL A 12 -6.18 -1.25 -4.97
CA VAL A 12 -5.90 -1.07 -3.53
C VAL A 12 -6.51 0.24 -3.00
N ILE A 13 -5.91 1.39 -3.32
CA ILE A 13 -6.47 2.71 -2.99
C ILE A 13 -7.54 3.09 -4.02
N CYS A 14 -7.26 2.77 -5.29
CA CYS A 14 -8.08 3.04 -6.45
C CYS A 14 -8.58 1.71 -7.03
N PRO A 15 -9.73 1.18 -6.57
CA PRO A 15 -10.26 -0.06 -7.09
C PRO A 15 -10.64 0.03 -8.58
N PHE A 16 -10.58 -1.12 -9.26
CA PHE A 16 -10.97 -1.21 -10.66
C PHE A 16 -12.50 -1.24 -10.81
N GLY A 17 -13.06 -0.20 -11.44
CA GLY A 17 -14.48 -0.11 -11.77
C GLY A 17 -15.38 -0.44 -10.58
N PRO A 18 -15.28 0.29 -9.46
CA PRO A 18 -16.07 -0.01 -8.29
C PRO A 18 -17.56 0.24 -8.56
N GLU A 19 -18.41 -0.58 -7.94
CA GLU A 19 -19.86 -0.49 -8.03
C GLU A 19 -20.48 -0.24 -6.66
N GLY A 20 -21.66 0.37 -6.62
CA GLY A 20 -22.41 0.58 -5.37
C GLY A 20 -21.75 1.58 -4.42
N THR A 21 -21.50 1.14 -3.19
CA THR A 21 -20.93 1.97 -2.11
C THR A 21 -19.56 1.45 -1.69
N THR A 22 -18.78 2.30 -1.02
CA THR A 22 -17.48 1.95 -0.47
C THR A 22 -17.64 0.91 0.64
N GLY A 23 -16.52 0.31 1.10
CA GLY A 23 -16.52 -0.54 2.29
C GLY A 23 -16.99 0.17 3.58
N TRP A 24 -17.01 1.50 3.60
CA TRP A 24 -17.53 2.34 4.70
C TRP A 24 -19.03 2.66 4.55
N GLY A 25 -19.68 2.24 3.47
CA GLY A 25 -21.08 2.52 3.17
C GLY A 25 -21.35 3.89 2.55
N SER A 26 -20.32 4.69 2.31
CA SER A 26 -20.39 5.98 1.62
C SER A 26 -20.38 5.82 0.10
N ALA A 27 -20.70 6.88 -0.63
CA ALA A 27 -20.55 6.91 -2.08
C ALA A 27 -19.07 7.03 -2.49
N TRP A 28 -18.70 6.42 -3.62
CA TRP A 28 -17.38 6.57 -4.21
C TRP A 28 -17.12 8.02 -4.65
N CYS A 29 -15.96 8.57 -4.25
CA CYS A 29 -15.47 9.83 -4.79
C CYS A 29 -14.78 9.56 -6.14
N HIS A 30 -15.01 10.42 -7.13
CA HIS A 30 -14.40 10.33 -8.45
C HIS A 30 -13.68 11.63 -8.77
N VAL A 31 -12.42 11.53 -9.17
CA VAL A 31 -11.58 12.67 -9.54
C VAL A 31 -10.64 12.28 -10.68
N ASP A 32 -10.19 13.26 -11.45
CA ASP A 32 -9.12 13.07 -12.43
C ASP A 32 -7.75 13.29 -11.76
N ALA A 33 -6.99 12.20 -11.58
CA ALA A 33 -5.63 12.23 -11.05
C ALA A 33 -4.63 12.45 -12.20
N GLY A 34 -4.55 13.69 -12.69
CA GLY A 34 -3.77 14.03 -13.88
C GLY A 34 -4.48 13.60 -15.16
N LEU A 35 -4.14 12.42 -15.70
CA LEU A 35 -4.71 11.88 -16.94
C LEU A 35 -5.61 10.66 -16.75
N LEU A 36 -5.71 10.14 -15.51
CA LEU A 36 -6.47 8.94 -15.22
C LEU A 36 -7.62 9.26 -14.25
N PRO A 37 -8.88 8.95 -14.62
CA PRO A 37 -9.99 9.05 -13.69
C PRO A 37 -9.82 7.95 -12.63
N VAL A 38 -9.87 8.34 -11.36
CA VAL A 38 -9.77 7.42 -10.24
C VAL A 38 -11.02 7.51 -9.37
N ALA A 39 -11.43 6.36 -8.85
CA ALA A 39 -12.44 6.24 -7.82
C ALA A 39 -11.77 5.90 -6.49
N TYR A 40 -12.21 6.48 -5.39
CA TYR A 40 -11.67 6.20 -4.06
C TYR A 40 -12.71 6.39 -2.95
N ALA A 41 -12.46 5.77 -1.80
CA ALA A 41 -13.22 6.01 -0.57
C ALA A 41 -12.54 7.13 0.24
N ARG A 42 -13.29 8.17 0.62
CA ARG A 42 -12.73 9.31 1.39
C ARG A 42 -12.17 8.84 2.73
N GLU A 43 -12.88 7.94 3.38
CA GLU A 43 -12.53 7.39 4.68
C GLU A 43 -11.23 6.56 4.62
N LEU A 44 -10.95 5.91 3.48
CA LEU A 44 -9.66 5.24 3.27
C LEU A 44 -8.52 6.26 3.25
N VAL A 45 -8.67 7.36 2.51
CA VAL A 45 -7.65 8.43 2.45
C VAL A 45 -7.43 9.05 3.84
N GLU A 46 -8.50 9.36 4.57
CA GLU A 46 -8.41 9.89 5.94
C GLU A 46 -7.70 8.93 6.90
N GLY A 47 -7.97 7.63 6.78
CA GLY A 47 -7.31 6.60 7.58
C GLY A 47 -5.84 6.41 7.21
N LEU A 48 -5.48 6.43 5.93
CA LEU A 48 -4.09 6.39 5.47
C LEU A 48 -3.31 7.63 5.93
N ASN A 49 -3.91 8.82 5.86
CA ASN A 49 -3.33 10.06 6.39
C ASN A 49 -3.08 9.96 7.89
N SER A 50 -4.02 9.37 8.64
CA SER A 50 -3.87 9.16 10.08
C SER A 50 -2.76 8.17 10.40
N LEU A 51 -2.65 7.08 9.64
CA LEU A 51 -1.59 6.08 9.78
C LEU A 51 -0.21 6.65 9.45
N ALA A 52 -0.09 7.47 8.40
CA ALA A 52 1.15 8.10 7.99
C ALA A 52 1.70 9.11 9.01
N ARG A 53 0.82 9.68 9.85
CA ARG A 53 1.19 10.56 10.97
C ARG A 53 1.57 9.80 12.25
N ALA A 54 1.40 8.47 12.29
CA ALA A 54 1.72 7.71 13.47
C ALA A 54 3.24 7.62 13.69
N ASP A 55 3.68 7.83 14.93
CA ASP A 55 5.10 7.86 15.27
C ASP A 55 5.83 6.57 14.85
N GLY A 56 6.93 6.72 14.11
CA GLY A 56 7.76 5.60 13.68
C GLY A 56 7.14 4.73 12.57
N VAL A 57 6.07 5.19 11.92
CA VAL A 57 5.56 4.60 10.68
C VAL A 57 6.16 5.33 9.47
N ARG A 58 6.83 4.57 8.60
CA ARG A 58 7.30 5.03 7.29
C ARG A 58 6.38 4.46 6.22
N CYS A 59 5.79 5.31 5.39
CA CYS A 59 5.01 4.86 4.24
C CYS A 59 5.86 4.91 2.98
N VAL A 60 5.67 3.94 2.09
CA VAL A 60 6.44 3.76 0.85
C VAL A 60 5.49 3.36 -0.26
N TRP A 61 5.59 4.04 -1.39
CA TRP A 61 4.89 3.68 -2.61
C TRP A 61 5.54 2.44 -3.24
N LEU A 62 4.73 1.42 -3.50
CA LEU A 62 5.15 0.25 -4.24
C LEU A 62 4.12 -0.06 -5.33
N THR A 63 4.18 0.75 -6.36
CA THR A 63 3.18 0.82 -7.41
C THR A 63 3.86 1.15 -8.73
N SER A 64 3.28 0.71 -9.84
CA SER A 64 3.71 1.12 -11.18
C SER A 64 3.47 2.60 -11.46
N TRP A 65 2.72 3.30 -10.61
CA TRP A 65 2.63 4.76 -10.67
C TRP A 65 3.96 5.44 -10.33
N GLU A 66 4.84 4.80 -9.54
CA GLU A 66 6.16 5.32 -9.14
C GLU A 66 6.06 6.81 -8.72
N GLU A 67 6.77 7.72 -9.38
CA GLU A 67 6.75 9.16 -9.09
C GLU A 67 5.40 9.84 -9.37
N LEU A 68 4.52 9.22 -10.16
CA LEU A 68 3.20 9.78 -10.48
C LEU A 68 2.24 9.71 -9.29
N ALA A 69 2.41 8.74 -8.38
CA ALA A 69 1.58 8.64 -7.18
C ALA A 69 1.72 9.88 -6.27
N PRO A 70 2.93 10.30 -5.84
CA PRO A 70 3.08 11.54 -5.08
C PRO A 70 2.77 12.80 -5.91
N GLN A 71 3.05 12.82 -7.21
CA GLN A 71 2.89 14.02 -8.05
C GLN A 71 1.43 14.31 -8.42
N TYR A 72 0.64 13.28 -8.74
CA TYR A 72 -0.71 13.46 -9.31
C TYR A 72 -1.80 12.86 -8.44
N LEU A 73 -1.62 11.63 -7.94
CA LEU A 73 -2.65 10.96 -7.14
C LEU A 73 -2.87 11.69 -5.80
N CYS A 74 -1.79 11.93 -5.06
CA CYS A 74 -1.84 12.55 -3.74
C CYS A 74 -2.60 13.89 -3.72
N PRO A 75 -2.26 14.90 -4.55
CA PRO A 75 -3.00 16.15 -4.56
C PRO A 75 -4.45 16.00 -5.05
N ALA A 76 -4.75 15.03 -5.93
CA ALA A 76 -6.10 14.84 -6.46
C ALA A 76 -7.08 14.26 -5.41
N ILE A 77 -6.62 13.35 -4.56
CA ILE A 77 -7.47 12.67 -3.56
C ILE A 77 -7.31 13.22 -2.14
N GLY A 78 -6.34 14.11 -1.90
CA GLY A 78 -6.05 14.68 -0.58
C GLY A 78 -5.27 13.72 0.33
N LEU A 79 -4.43 12.86 -0.23
CA LEU A 79 -3.57 11.94 0.52
C LEU A 79 -2.22 12.61 0.85
N ASP A 80 -1.80 12.54 2.10
CA ASP A 80 -0.56 13.10 2.66
C ASP A 80 0.67 12.23 2.28
N GLY A 81 0.69 11.72 1.05
CA GLY A 81 1.71 10.81 0.51
C GLY A 81 2.74 11.44 -0.42
N GLY A 82 2.69 12.77 -0.59
CA GLY A 82 3.54 13.50 -1.54
C GLY A 82 5.04 13.42 -1.27
N THR A 83 5.45 13.04 -0.05
CA THR A 83 6.87 12.87 0.34
C THR A 83 7.25 11.44 0.64
N TRP A 84 6.34 10.46 0.44
CA TRP A 84 6.69 9.06 0.62
C TRP A 84 7.64 8.64 -0.51
N PRO A 85 8.74 7.93 -0.20
CA PRO A 85 9.58 7.36 -1.25
C PRO A 85 8.79 6.35 -2.07
N TYR A 86 9.18 6.15 -3.32
CA TYR A 86 8.70 5.05 -4.15
C TYR A 86 9.84 4.10 -4.47
N LEU A 87 9.53 2.81 -4.58
CA LEU A 87 10.48 1.81 -5.06
C LEU A 87 10.20 1.55 -6.55
N SER A 88 11.25 1.58 -7.37
CA SER A 88 11.12 1.48 -8.82
C SER A 88 11.24 0.04 -9.31
N SER A 89 10.51 -0.26 -10.38
CA SER A 89 10.61 -1.50 -11.15
C SER A 89 11.92 -1.63 -11.94
N ALA A 90 12.69 -0.54 -12.09
CA ALA A 90 13.95 -0.49 -12.84
C ALA A 90 15.17 -1.06 -12.10
N GLY A 91 14.96 -1.96 -11.12
CA GLY A 91 16.03 -2.68 -10.42
C GLY A 91 16.99 -3.42 -11.37
N PRO A 92 18.12 -3.95 -10.87
CA PRO A 92 19.20 -4.47 -11.71
C PRO A 92 18.69 -5.48 -12.76
N PRO A 93 19.12 -5.34 -14.02
CA PRO A 93 18.63 -6.17 -15.11
C PRO A 93 18.94 -7.65 -14.88
N GLY A 94 17.92 -8.51 -15.02
CA GLY A 94 18.09 -9.98 -14.99
C GLY A 94 17.35 -10.73 -13.89
N GLY A 95 16.56 -10.05 -13.05
CA GLY A 95 15.72 -10.71 -12.04
C GLY A 95 14.52 -11.43 -12.68
N THR A 96 14.42 -12.74 -12.50
CA THR A 96 13.17 -13.48 -12.69
C THR A 96 12.28 -13.30 -11.45
N GLY A 97 10.97 -13.11 -11.63
CA GLY A 97 9.99 -12.99 -10.55
C GLY A 97 9.30 -11.63 -10.48
N TRP A 98 8.38 -11.46 -9.53
CA TRP A 98 7.62 -10.23 -9.35
C TRP A 98 8.52 -9.11 -8.81
N TRP A 99 8.65 -8.01 -9.57
CA TRP A 99 9.59 -6.93 -9.26
C TRP A 99 9.35 -6.30 -7.87
N LYS A 100 8.08 -6.22 -7.43
CA LYS A 100 7.70 -5.65 -6.15
C LYS A 100 8.28 -6.43 -4.96
N LEU A 101 8.35 -7.76 -5.07
CA LEU A 101 8.98 -8.60 -4.05
C LEU A 101 10.46 -8.27 -3.89
N ARG A 102 11.19 -8.13 -5.01
CA ARG A 102 12.62 -7.78 -4.98
C ARG A 102 12.85 -6.39 -4.39
N ALA A 103 12.06 -5.42 -4.83
CA ALA A 103 12.13 -4.05 -4.33
C ALA A 103 11.93 -3.98 -2.79
N ILE A 104 10.92 -4.66 -2.25
CA ILE A 104 10.72 -4.70 -0.79
C ILE A 104 11.87 -5.44 -0.10
N GLN A 105 12.34 -6.57 -0.64
CA GLN A 105 13.44 -7.32 -0.02
C GLN A 105 14.67 -6.43 0.17
N ASP A 106 15.06 -5.69 -0.87
CA ASP A 106 16.21 -4.80 -0.85
C ASP A 106 16.01 -3.62 0.14
N ASP A 107 14.82 -3.00 0.15
CA ASP A 107 14.50 -1.89 1.07
C ASP A 107 14.42 -2.38 2.53
N VAL A 108 13.88 -3.58 2.78
CA VAL A 108 13.83 -4.19 4.12
C VAL A 108 15.22 -4.56 4.62
N GLU A 109 16.09 -5.10 3.77
CA GLU A 109 17.50 -5.37 4.11
C GLU A 109 18.25 -4.07 4.43
N THR A 110 18.01 -3.02 3.65
CA THR A 110 18.67 -1.72 3.81
C THR A 110 18.19 -0.97 5.06
N THR A 111 16.88 -0.94 5.32
CA THR A 111 16.28 -0.11 6.38
C THR A 111 16.08 -0.84 7.70
N GLY A 112 16.07 -2.18 7.68
CA GLY A 112 15.92 -3.02 8.86
C GLY A 112 14.70 -2.74 9.74
N PRO A 113 13.48 -2.58 9.19
CA PRO A 113 12.29 -2.20 9.97
C PRO A 113 11.87 -3.34 10.89
N ASP A 114 11.39 -3.03 12.09
CA ASP A 114 10.93 -4.04 13.05
C ASP A 114 9.71 -4.79 12.54
N ALA A 115 8.77 -4.06 11.89
CA ALA A 115 7.56 -4.61 11.30
C ALA A 115 7.30 -4.03 9.90
N VAL A 116 6.68 -4.85 9.04
CA VAL A 116 6.35 -4.52 7.64
C VAL A 116 4.88 -4.82 7.37
N ALA A 117 4.12 -3.85 6.88
CA ALA A 117 2.83 -4.11 6.24
C ALA A 117 3.00 -3.95 4.72
N TRP A 118 2.44 -4.87 3.95
CA TRP A 118 2.44 -4.82 2.49
C TRP A 118 1.01 -5.02 1.99
N ILE A 119 0.49 -4.02 1.29
CA ILE A 119 -0.86 -4.02 0.72
C ILE A 119 -0.77 -3.95 -0.80
N ASP A 120 -1.29 -4.98 -1.46
CA ASP A 120 -1.28 -5.14 -2.92
C ASP A 120 -2.31 -6.20 -3.33
N ASP A 121 -3.19 -5.90 -4.30
CA ASP A 121 -4.29 -6.78 -4.70
C ASP A 121 -3.82 -8.07 -5.39
N GLN A 122 -2.55 -8.15 -5.77
CA GLN A 122 -1.97 -9.34 -6.43
C GLN A 122 -1.35 -10.34 -5.44
N LEU A 123 -1.13 -9.97 -4.17
CA LEU A 123 -0.39 -10.77 -3.18
C LEU A 123 -0.90 -12.22 -3.00
N ASP A 124 -2.21 -12.44 -3.09
CA ASP A 124 -2.79 -13.79 -2.96
C ASP A 124 -2.43 -14.72 -4.14
N PHE A 125 -1.94 -14.16 -5.25
CA PHE A 125 -1.51 -14.88 -6.45
C PHE A 125 0.01 -14.99 -6.58
N GLU A 126 0.76 -14.30 -5.71
CA GLU A 126 2.23 -14.21 -5.77
C GLU A 126 2.89 -15.19 -4.77
N ALA A 127 3.08 -16.43 -5.22
CA ALA A 127 3.55 -17.54 -4.37
C ALA A 127 4.90 -17.27 -3.68
N GLU A 128 5.84 -16.62 -4.38
CA GLU A 128 7.15 -16.26 -3.82
C GLU A 128 7.02 -15.19 -2.73
N ALA A 129 6.13 -14.21 -2.89
CA ALA A 129 5.86 -13.18 -1.90
C ALA A 129 5.25 -13.78 -0.63
N GLN A 130 4.31 -14.72 -0.79
CA GLN A 130 3.73 -15.45 0.34
C GLN A 130 4.78 -16.32 1.06
N ALA A 131 5.65 -17.00 0.32
CA ALA A 131 6.72 -17.81 0.90
C ALA A 131 7.70 -16.94 1.70
N TRP A 132 8.10 -15.80 1.15
CA TRP A 132 8.95 -14.83 1.85
C TRP A 132 8.28 -14.27 3.11
N ALA A 133 6.99 -13.94 3.04
CA ALA A 133 6.26 -13.46 4.21
C ALA A 133 6.16 -14.51 5.33
N ARG A 134 6.02 -15.80 4.99
CA ARG A 134 6.07 -16.89 5.98
C ARG A 134 7.43 -16.97 6.69
N LEU A 135 8.54 -16.64 6.01
CA LEU A 135 9.87 -16.59 6.63
C LEU A 135 10.00 -15.43 7.63
N LEU A 136 9.45 -14.26 7.31
CA LEU A 136 9.41 -13.12 8.23
C LEU A 136 8.45 -13.32 9.41
N GLY A 137 7.45 -14.20 9.24
CA GLY A 137 6.51 -14.58 10.28
C GLY A 137 5.76 -13.38 10.85
N ARG A 138 5.79 -13.22 12.18
CA ARG A 138 5.08 -12.14 12.87
C ARG A 138 5.55 -10.72 12.53
N ARG A 139 6.70 -10.57 11.86
CA ARG A 139 7.25 -9.26 11.47
C ARG A 139 6.61 -8.69 10.22
N ILE A 140 5.80 -9.46 9.49
CA ILE A 140 5.13 -8.97 8.28
C ILE A 140 3.62 -9.22 8.32
N ARG A 141 2.86 -8.27 7.80
CA ARG A 141 1.43 -8.39 7.54
C ARG A 141 1.17 -8.14 6.06
N LEU A 142 0.73 -9.19 5.36
CA LEU A 142 0.20 -9.07 4.00
C LEU A 142 -1.29 -8.75 4.04
N VAL A 143 -1.73 -7.89 3.13
CA VAL A 143 -3.14 -7.64 2.83
C VAL A 143 -3.30 -7.64 1.32
N SER A 144 -4.19 -8.49 0.81
CA SER A 144 -4.54 -8.56 -0.61
C SER A 144 -6.01 -8.19 -0.78
N PRO A 145 -6.31 -6.88 -0.94
CA PRO A 145 -7.70 -6.44 -1.05
C PRO A 145 -8.33 -6.99 -2.34
N HIS A 146 -9.66 -7.14 -2.34
CA HIS A 146 -10.35 -7.47 -3.57
C HIS A 146 -10.24 -6.29 -4.56
N PRO A 147 -9.73 -6.48 -5.79
CA PRO A 147 -9.36 -5.41 -6.71
C PRO A 147 -10.48 -4.42 -7.07
N ARG A 148 -11.74 -4.89 -7.08
CA ARG A 148 -12.93 -4.04 -7.35
C ARG A 148 -13.51 -3.33 -6.12
N ARG A 149 -12.99 -3.64 -4.93
CA ARG A 149 -13.45 -3.07 -3.65
C ARG A 149 -12.39 -2.20 -3.01
N GLY A 150 -11.10 -2.45 -3.30
CA GLY A 150 -9.99 -1.79 -2.64
C GLY A 150 -9.90 -2.21 -1.18
N ILE A 151 -9.08 -1.49 -0.42
CA ILE A 151 -8.92 -1.71 1.02
C ILE A 151 -10.26 -1.51 1.74
N THR A 152 -10.66 -2.51 2.53
CA THR A 152 -11.84 -2.44 3.39
C THR A 152 -11.53 -1.79 4.75
N PRO A 153 -12.56 -1.32 5.49
CA PRO A 153 -12.35 -0.78 6.85
C PRO A 153 -11.65 -1.77 7.78
N ALA A 154 -11.98 -3.06 7.68
CA ALA A 154 -11.39 -4.10 8.52
C ALA A 154 -9.91 -4.33 8.20
N GLU A 155 -9.54 -4.31 6.92
CA GLU A 155 -8.15 -4.43 6.49
C GLU A 155 -7.31 -3.22 6.92
N LEU A 156 -7.84 -2.01 6.74
CA LEU A 156 -7.17 -0.78 7.19
C LEU A 156 -6.97 -0.78 8.72
N ALA A 157 -7.99 -1.20 9.48
CA ALA A 157 -7.90 -1.31 10.92
C ALA A 157 -6.85 -2.36 11.35
N ALA A 158 -6.77 -3.50 10.66
CA ALA A 158 -5.79 -4.54 10.93
C ALA A 158 -4.35 -4.05 10.67
N VAL A 159 -4.11 -3.37 9.55
CA VAL A 159 -2.80 -2.78 9.23
C VAL A 159 -2.43 -1.69 10.23
N SER A 160 -3.37 -0.80 10.55
CA SER A 160 -3.15 0.27 11.51
C SER A 160 -2.78 -0.29 12.89
N THR A 161 -3.51 -1.31 13.35
CA THR A 161 -3.22 -2.00 14.61
C THR A 161 -1.82 -2.62 14.58
N PHE A 162 -1.49 -3.35 13.52
CA PHE A 162 -0.19 -3.99 13.34
C PHE A 162 0.98 -3.00 13.35
N LEU A 163 0.84 -1.84 12.71
CA LEU A 163 1.90 -0.84 12.61
C LEU A 163 1.96 0.13 13.79
N THR A 164 0.93 0.26 14.60
CA THR A 164 0.92 1.22 15.72
C THR A 164 1.12 0.57 17.07
N GLN A 165 0.78 -0.71 17.22
CA GLN A 165 0.98 -1.43 18.48
C GLN A 165 2.41 -1.96 18.64
N PRO A 166 2.97 -1.96 19.87
CA PRO A 166 4.25 -2.60 20.13
C PRO A 166 4.18 -4.11 19.84
N MET A 167 5.15 -4.64 19.10
CA MET A 167 5.36 -6.08 19.04
C MET A 167 6.05 -6.52 20.33
N PHE A 168 5.36 -7.33 21.15
CA PHE A 168 5.90 -7.94 22.37
C PHE A 168 6.81 -9.14 22.07
#